data_AF-A0ABD5S9L6-F1
#
_entry.id   AF-A0ABD5S9L6-F1
#
_cell.length_a   1.000
_cell.length_b   1.000
_cell.length_c   1.000
_cell.angle_alpha   90.00
_cell.angle_beta   90.00
_cell.angle_gamma   90.00
#
_symmetry.space_group_name_H-M   'P 1'
#
loop_
_entity.id
_entity.type
_entity.pdbx_description
1 polymer ?
#
loop_
_entity_poly.entity_id
_entity_poly.type
_entity_poly.pdbx_seq_one_letter_code
_entity_poly.pdbx_strand_id
1 'polypeptide(L)'
;MSEIAVRQARPVDADAVAVFTADTWGDRHDDYLPRVFAEWVNSDDDAQRTFVATIAAADATAALGPDAAEGGSENEDAEVDDARIGDAEVDDATVVSGDGTGAAAA
;
A
#
# COMPACT_ATOMS: atom_id res chain seq x y z
N MET A 1 11.68 -7.24 -16.80
CA MET A 1 11.02 -5.96 -16.45
C MET A 1 9.56 -6.32 -16.31
N SER A 2 9.04 -6.31 -15.08
CA SER A 2 7.63 -6.61 -14.84
C SER A 2 6.78 -5.47 -15.37
N GLU A 3 5.76 -5.79 -16.16
CA GLU A 3 4.84 -4.80 -16.69
C GLU A 3 3.80 -4.46 -15.61
N ILE A 4 3.70 -3.17 -15.26
CA ILE A 4 2.72 -2.68 -14.30
C ILE A 4 1.52 -2.11 -15.08
N ALA A 5 0.35 -2.69 -14.88
CA ALA A 5 -0.92 -2.21 -15.41
C ALA A 5 -1.74 -1.56 -14.30
N VAL A 6 -2.11 -0.29 -14.47
CA VAL A 6 -2.98 0.44 -13.54
C VAL A 6 -4.41 0.45 -14.09
N ARG A 7 -5.38 0.08 -13.24
CA ARG A 7 -6.81 0.08 -13.60
C ARG A 7 -7.66 0.52 -12.42
N GLN A 8 -8.90 0.92 -12.71
CA GLN A 8 -9.87 1.18 -11.65
C GLN A 8 -10.08 -0.09 -10.81
N ALA A 9 -10.12 0.11 -9.50
CA ALA A 9 -10.38 -0.92 -8.53
C ALA A 9 -11.81 -1.43 -8.64
N ARG A 10 -12.00 -2.71 -8.31
CA ARG A 10 -13.30 -3.37 -8.28
C ARG A 10 -13.48 -4.04 -6.94
N PRO A 11 -14.73 -4.27 -6.48
CA PRO A 11 -14.96 -4.95 -5.19
C PRO A 11 -14.32 -6.34 -5.09
N VAL A 12 -14.16 -7.04 -6.24
CA VAL A 12 -13.48 -8.35 -6.31
C VAL A 12 -11.98 -8.29 -6.00
N ASP A 13 -11.38 -7.10 -6.02
CA ASP A 13 -9.95 -6.92 -5.72
C ASP A 13 -9.66 -6.90 -4.21
N ALA A 14 -10.70 -6.87 -3.37
CA ALA A 14 -10.56 -6.70 -1.92
C ALA A 14 -9.67 -7.78 -1.26
N ASP A 15 -9.86 -9.06 -1.62
CA ASP A 15 -9.07 -10.15 -1.05
C ASP A 15 -7.59 -10.04 -1.46
N ALA A 16 -7.33 -9.71 -2.72
CA ALA A 16 -5.96 -9.55 -3.22
C ALA A 16 -5.24 -8.37 -2.57
N VAL A 17 -5.94 -7.25 -2.36
CA VAL A 17 -5.40 -6.08 -1.64
C VAL A 17 -5.14 -6.44 -0.18
N ALA A 18 -6.08 -7.11 0.48
CA ALA A 18 -5.93 -7.54 1.88
C ALA A 18 -4.69 -8.43 2.08
N VAL A 19 -4.50 -9.42 1.21
CA VAL A 19 -3.32 -10.29 1.25
C VAL A 19 -2.03 -9.49 1.01
N PHE A 20 -2.04 -8.58 0.03
CA PHE A 20 -0.89 -7.73 -0.27
C PHE A 20 -0.50 -6.81 0.91
N THR A 21 -1.48 -6.36 1.70
CA THR A 21 -1.26 -5.34 2.73
C THR A 21 -1.14 -5.89 4.13
N ALA A 22 -1.45 -7.17 4.34
CA ALA A 22 -1.48 -7.82 5.65
C ALA A 22 -0.21 -7.60 6.49
N ASP A 23 0.97 -7.58 5.86
CA ASP A 23 2.27 -7.44 6.54
C ASP A 23 2.79 -5.99 6.60
N THR A 24 2.06 -5.03 6.03
CA THR A 24 2.57 -3.67 5.82
C THR A 24 2.81 -2.90 7.13
N TRP A 25 2.06 -3.21 8.18
CA TRP A 25 2.11 -2.47 9.45
C TRP A 25 2.77 -3.24 10.60
N GLY A 26 3.12 -4.52 10.40
CA GLY A 26 3.63 -5.41 11.45
C GLY A 26 2.78 -5.37 12.72
N ASP A 27 3.43 -5.46 13.89
CA ASP A 27 2.74 -5.43 15.19
C ASP A 27 2.19 -4.04 15.59
N ARG A 28 2.49 -2.99 14.81
CA ARG A 28 2.18 -1.62 15.24
C ARG A 28 0.69 -1.31 15.11
N HIS A 29 0.04 -1.82 14.06
CA HIS A 29 -1.37 -1.58 13.76
C HIS A 29 -1.99 -2.72 12.96
N ASP A 30 -3.26 -3.05 13.24
CA ASP A 30 -4.05 -3.95 12.38
C ASP A 30 -4.25 -3.37 10.98
N ASP A 31 -4.26 -4.25 9.97
CA ASP A 31 -4.62 -3.87 8.61
C ASP A 31 -6.06 -3.33 8.57
N TYR A 32 -6.19 -2.08 8.13
CA TYR A 32 -7.47 -1.40 8.00
C TYR A 32 -7.98 -1.38 6.57
N LEU A 33 -7.14 -1.65 5.57
CA LEU A 33 -7.54 -1.64 4.17
C LEU A 33 -8.68 -2.65 3.88
N PRO A 34 -8.68 -3.90 4.38
CA PRO A 34 -9.79 -4.82 4.15
C PRO A 34 -11.14 -4.28 4.65
N ARG A 35 -11.13 -3.42 5.67
CA ARG A 35 -12.35 -2.84 6.25
C ARG A 35 -12.90 -1.68 5.44
N VAL A 36 -12.04 -0.87 4.80
CA VAL A 36 -12.46 0.38 4.13
C VAL A 36 -12.41 0.29 2.60
N PHE A 37 -11.66 -0.66 2.03
CA PHE A 37 -11.42 -0.72 0.59
C PHE A 37 -12.72 -0.86 -0.22
N ALA A 38 -13.62 -1.76 0.20
CA ALA A 38 -14.91 -1.93 -0.48
C ALA A 38 -15.75 -0.65 -0.43
N GLU A 39 -15.69 0.11 0.67
CA GLU A 39 -16.39 1.40 0.79
C GLU A 39 -15.81 2.43 -0.19
N TRP A 40 -14.48 2.51 -0.30
CA TRP A 40 -13.81 3.43 -1.23
C TRP A 40 -14.20 3.16 -2.67
N VAL A 41 -14.11 1.89 -3.11
CA VAL A 41 -14.49 1.49 -4.47
C VAL A 41 -15.96 1.80 -4.77
N ASN A 42 -16.84 1.59 -3.79
CA ASN A 42 -18.27 1.88 -3.96
C ASN A 42 -18.60 3.38 -3.93
N SER A 43 -17.72 4.20 -3.36
CA SER A 43 -17.88 5.65 -3.23
C SER A 43 -17.15 6.42 -4.34
N ASP A 44 -16.64 5.75 -5.37
CA ASP A 44 -15.98 6.39 -6.51
C ASP A 44 -16.92 7.35 -7.26
N ASP A 45 -16.49 8.60 -7.45
CA ASP A 45 -17.18 9.65 -8.20
C ASP A 45 -16.20 10.50 -9.03
N ASP A 46 -16.61 11.67 -9.52
CA ASP A 46 -15.75 12.54 -10.34
C ASP A 46 -14.62 13.21 -9.54
N ALA A 47 -14.75 13.34 -8.22
CA ALA A 47 -13.78 13.93 -7.30
C ALA A 47 -12.87 12.89 -6.63
N GLN A 48 -13.32 11.64 -6.45
CA GLN A 48 -12.54 10.57 -5.84
C GLN A 48 -12.65 9.26 -6.63
N ARG A 49 -11.51 8.60 -6.90
CA ARG A 49 -11.48 7.28 -7.55
C ARG A 49 -10.42 6.37 -6.99
N THR A 50 -10.74 5.09 -6.89
CA THR A 50 -9.87 4.04 -6.36
C THR A 50 -9.25 3.26 -7.53
N PHE A 51 -7.92 3.07 -7.47
CA PHE A 51 -7.17 2.35 -8.50
C PHE A 51 -6.30 1.26 -7.88
N VAL A 52 -6.07 0.21 -8.65
CA VAL A 52 -5.11 -0.85 -8.33
C VAL A 52 -4.04 -0.94 -9.41
N ALA A 53 -2.80 -1.19 -8.99
CA ALA A 53 -1.70 -1.53 -9.87
C ALA A 53 -1.48 -3.04 -9.82
N THR A 54 -1.48 -3.68 -10.98
CA THR A 54 -1.29 -5.13 -11.09
C THR A 54 -0.06 -5.42 -11.95
N ILE A 55 0.67 -6.46 -11.58
CA ILE A 55 1.71 -7.07 -12.42
C ILE A 55 1.20 -8.37 -13.04
N ALA A 56 1.90 -8.89 -14.05
CA ALA A 56 1.55 -10.20 -14.59
C ALA A 56 1.64 -11.27 -13.49
N ALA A 57 0.71 -12.23 -13.48
CA ALA A 57 0.69 -13.28 -12.46
C ALA A 57 2.02 -14.05 -12.36
N ALA A 58 2.67 -14.31 -13.50
CA ALA A 58 3.99 -14.94 -13.52
C ALA A 58 5.07 -14.10 -12.80
N ASP A 59 5.00 -12.77 -12.89
CA ASP A 59 5.90 -11.86 -12.18
C ASP A 59 5.56 -11.81 -10.68
N ALA A 60 4.27 -11.85 -10.31
CA ALA A 60 3.84 -11.91 -8.91
C ALA A 60 4.33 -13.18 -8.22
N THR A 61 4.18 -14.35 -8.86
CA THR A 61 4.69 -15.61 -8.33
C THR A 61 6.22 -15.61 -8.20
N ALA A 62 6.94 -14.97 -9.12
CA ALA A 62 8.39 -14.83 -9.04
C ALA A 62 8.84 -13.91 -7.89
N ALA A 63 8.05 -12.88 -7.56
CA ALA A 63 8.37 -11.90 -6.53
C ALA A 63 7.93 -12.32 -5.11
N LEU A 64 6.80 -13.00 -5.00
CA LEU A 64 6.10 -13.30 -3.74
C LEU A 64 5.99 -14.81 -3.45
N GLY A 65 6.52 -15.67 -4.32
CA GLY A 65 6.45 -17.13 -4.18
C GLY A 65 5.15 -17.76 -4.69
N PRO A 66 5.03 -19.11 -4.69
CA PRO A 66 3.81 -19.82 -5.12
C PRO A 66 2.61 -19.51 -4.20
N ASP A 67 2.86 -19.24 -2.93
CA ASP A 67 1.85 -18.87 -1.92
C ASP A 67 1.39 -17.41 -2.03
N ALA A 68 1.93 -16.63 -2.96
CA ALA A 68 1.45 -15.27 -3.26
C ALA A 68 -0.06 -15.22 -3.57
N ALA A 69 -0.62 -16.33 -4.08
CA ALA A 69 -2.04 -16.48 -4.33
C ALA A 69 -2.83 -16.98 -3.10
N GLU A 70 -2.15 -17.55 -2.09
CA GLU A 70 -2.77 -18.23 -0.94
C GLU A 70 -2.54 -17.51 0.41
N GLY A 71 -1.76 -16.42 0.45
CA GLY A 71 -1.76 -15.47 1.56
C GLY A 71 -1.14 -15.99 2.87
N GLY A 72 0.05 -16.57 2.80
CA GLY A 72 0.89 -16.86 3.97
C GLY A 72 2.32 -16.38 3.72
N SER A 73 2.84 -15.49 4.58
CA SER A 73 4.21 -14.99 4.47
C SER A 73 5.08 -15.55 5.59
N GLU A 74 6.17 -16.21 5.21
CA GLU A 74 7.28 -16.63 6.07
C GLU A 74 8.33 -15.50 6.11
N ASN A 75 7.98 -14.34 6.67
CA ASN A 75 8.98 -13.30 6.94
C ASN A 75 9.54 -13.53 8.35
N GLU A 76 10.53 -14.40 8.47
CA GLU A 76 11.31 -14.52 9.69
C GLU A 76 12.14 -13.23 9.86
N ASP A 77 11.72 -12.41 10.84
CA ASP A 77 12.39 -11.25 11.43
C ASP A 77 13.78 -10.93 10.85
N ALA A 78 13.82 -10.04 9.85
CA ALA A 78 15.07 -9.46 9.40
C ALA A 78 15.63 -8.55 10.53
N GLU A 79 16.63 -9.04 11.26
CA GLU A 79 17.38 -8.23 12.23
C GLU A 79 17.97 -6.99 11.54
N VAL A 80 17.34 -5.83 11.75
CA VAL A 80 17.86 -4.54 11.31
C VAL A 80 19.03 -4.14 12.19
N ASP A 81 20.24 -4.23 11.64
CA ASP A 81 21.47 -3.73 12.26
C ASP A 81 21.41 -2.20 12.36
N ASP A 82 21.24 -1.67 13.59
CA ASP A 82 21.06 -0.25 13.93
C ASP A 82 22.35 0.59 13.78
N ALA A 83 23.27 0.18 12.91
CA ALA A 83 24.58 0.78 12.76
C ALA A 83 24.77 1.43 11.39
N ARG A 84 23.92 2.41 11.00
CA ARG A 84 24.27 3.44 9.99
C ARG A 84 23.26 4.58 9.76
N ILE A 85 22.84 5.29 10.80
CA ILE A 85 22.47 6.71 10.61
C ILE A 85 23.65 7.54 11.11
N GLY A 86 24.68 7.64 10.26
CA GLY A 86 25.78 8.58 10.48
C GLY A 86 25.32 9.97 10.02
N ASP A 87 25.44 10.94 10.94
CA ASP A 87 25.41 12.40 10.77
C ASP A 87 25.11 12.90 9.34
N ALA A 88 23.85 12.82 8.92
CA ALA A 88 23.35 13.64 7.82
C ALA A 88 22.70 14.87 8.45
N GLU A 89 23.36 16.02 8.30
CA GLU A 89 22.83 17.31 8.73
C GLU A 89 21.47 17.52 8.06
N VAL A 90 20.42 17.60 8.87
CA VAL A 90 19.06 17.91 8.40
C VAL A 90 19.02 19.39 8.04
N ASP A 91 19.15 19.70 6.75
CA ASP A 91 18.84 21.03 6.24
C ASP A 91 17.33 21.29 6.32
N ASP A 92 16.93 22.21 7.20
CA ASP A 92 15.56 22.66 7.54
C ASP A 92 14.81 23.37 6.39
N ALA A 93 15.09 23.02 5.12
CA ALA A 93 14.58 23.75 3.95
C ALA A 93 13.58 22.99 3.08
N THR A 94 13.20 21.75 3.42
CA THR A 94 12.18 21.02 2.65
C THR A 94 10.78 21.39 3.15
N VAL A 95 10.29 22.56 2.73
CA VAL A 95 8.90 22.97 2.92
C VAL A 95 8.03 22.19 1.93
N VAL A 96 7.29 21.19 2.41
CA VAL A 96 6.15 20.63 1.69
C VAL A 96 5.05 21.68 1.67
N SER A 97 4.92 22.41 0.56
CA SER A 97 3.80 23.31 0.33
C SER A 97 2.55 22.50 -0.03
N GLY A 98 1.86 21.99 0.98
CA GLY A 98 0.45 21.65 0.84
C GLY A 98 -0.37 22.92 1.07
N ASP A 99 -1.00 23.47 0.04
CA ASP A 99 -2.01 24.50 0.25
C ASP A 99 -3.27 23.80 0.82
N GLY A 100 -3.23 23.58 2.13
CA GLY A 100 -4.36 23.10 2.89
C GLY A 100 -5.36 24.24 3.02
N THR A 101 -6.37 24.28 2.15
CA THR A 101 -7.63 24.96 2.46
C THR A 101 -8.78 23.97 2.40
N GLY A 102 -8.93 23.23 3.49
CA GLY A 102 -10.23 22.71 3.89
C GLY A 102 -11.01 23.83 4.59
N ALA A 103 -12.20 24.15 4.10
CA ALA A 103 -13.17 24.96 4.82
C ALA A 103 -14.46 24.16 4.97
N ALA A 104 -14.62 23.58 6.16
CA ALA A 104 -15.90 23.19 6.70
C ALA A 104 -16.61 24.44 7.26
N ALA A 105 -17.85 24.69 6.85
CA ALA A 105 -18.88 25.35 7.67
C ALA A 105 -20.24 25.33 6.95
N ALA A 106 -21.22 24.73 7.64
CA ALA A 106 -22.68 24.93 7.67
C ALA A 106 -23.42 25.58 6.49
#